data_AF-A0AAV4R2A9-F1
#
_entry.id   AF-A0AAV4R2A9-F1
#
_cell.length_a   1.000
_cell.length_b   1.000
_cell.length_c   1.000
_cell.angle_alpha   90.00
_cell.angle_beta   90.00
_cell.angle_gamma   90.00
#
_symmetry.space_group_name_H-M   'P 1'
#
loop_
_entity.id
_entity.type
_entity.pdbx_description
1 polymer ?
#
loop_
_entity_poly.entity_id
_entity_poly.type
_entity_poly.pdbx_seq_one_letter_code
_entity_poly.pdbx_strand_id
1 'polypeptide(L)'
;MSTCFLSNLLHCREADMAASPLSITQERLKAVTFSSNLYKDSLGLMFRTPEGQQNTDALLEPFTNTVSITLSSFFTIVSITLSSFFTTVSITLSSFSHLIQ
;
A
#
# COMPACT_ATOMS: atom_id res chain seq x y z
N MET A 1 34.34 -1.86 0.52
CA MET A 1 35.67 -1.34 0.12
C MET A 1 36.72 -1.36 1.24
N SER A 2 36.34 -1.27 2.53
CA SER A 2 37.30 -1.19 3.66
C SER A 2 38.06 -2.50 4.00
N THR A 3 37.47 -3.69 3.81
CA THR A 3 38.05 -4.92 4.36
C THR A 3 39.18 -5.57 3.54
N CYS A 4 39.32 -5.21 2.26
CA CYS A 4 40.43 -5.67 1.41
C CYS A 4 41.70 -4.88 1.72
N PHE A 5 41.52 -3.61 2.10
CA PHE A 5 42.58 -2.73 2.54
C PHE A 5 43.28 -3.29 3.79
N LEU A 6 42.52 -3.66 4.82
CA LEU A 6 43.10 -4.20 6.07
C LEU A 6 43.85 -5.52 5.87
N SER A 7 43.35 -6.43 5.02
CA SER A 7 44.06 -7.68 4.74
C SER A 7 45.36 -7.46 3.96
N ASN A 8 45.40 -6.47 3.05
CA ASN A 8 46.62 -6.14 2.32
C ASN A 8 47.68 -5.49 3.23
N LEU A 9 47.28 -4.62 4.16
CA LEU A 9 48.23 -4.03 5.12
C LEU A 9 48.93 -5.09 5.98
N LEU A 10 48.19 -6.08 6.45
CA LEU A 10 48.74 -7.21 7.22
C LEU A 10 49.61 -8.12 6.34
N HIS A 11 49.23 -8.33 5.08
CA HIS A 11 49.97 -9.18 4.16
C HIS A 11 51.29 -8.54 3.70
N CYS A 12 51.27 -7.24 3.41
CA CYS A 12 52.44 -6.45 3.02
C CYS A 12 53.35 -6.07 4.21
N ARG A 13 53.03 -6.51 5.44
CA ARG A 13 53.69 -6.11 6.70
C ARG A 13 53.75 -4.59 6.93
N GLU A 14 52.76 -3.87 6.41
CA GLU A 14 52.59 -2.44 6.71
C GLU A 14 51.90 -2.22 8.06
N ALA A 15 51.22 -3.25 8.58
CA ALA A 15 50.66 -3.28 9.93
C ALA A 15 50.89 -4.66 10.57
N ASP A 16 51.14 -4.67 11.88
CA ASP A 16 51.35 -5.91 12.65
C ASP A 16 50.03 -6.48 13.21
N MET A 17 49.06 -5.62 13.49
CA MET A 17 47.75 -6.00 14.04
C MET A 17 46.65 -5.07 13.53
N ALA A 18 45.44 -5.59 13.33
CA ALA A 18 44.25 -4.81 13.01
C ALA A 18 43.07 -5.24 13.90
N ALA A 19 42.42 -4.27 14.53
CA ALA A 19 41.22 -4.49 15.34
C ALA A 19 40.03 -3.77 14.69
N SER A 20 39.08 -4.52 14.15
CA SER A 20 37.89 -4.01 13.47
C SER A 20 36.79 -5.08 13.49
N PRO A 21 35.50 -4.71 13.48
CA PRO A 21 34.40 -5.66 13.30
C PRO A 21 34.51 -6.32 11.91
N LEU A 22 35.16 -7.47 11.89
CA LEU A 22 35.44 -8.27 10.70
C LEU A 22 34.85 -9.66 10.88
N SER A 23 33.99 -10.07 9.97
CA SER A 23 33.49 -11.44 9.94
C SER A 23 34.60 -12.39 9.51
N ILE A 24 34.81 -13.44 10.30
CA ILE A 24 35.83 -14.47 10.05
C ILE A 24 35.31 -15.42 8.97
N THR A 25 35.90 -15.37 7.78
CA THR A 25 35.57 -16.26 6.66
C THR A 25 36.72 -17.23 6.37
N GLN A 26 36.42 -18.39 5.77
CA GLN A 26 37.43 -19.41 5.46
C GLN A 26 38.55 -18.91 4.53
N GLU A 27 38.23 -18.00 3.62
CA GLU A 27 39.22 -17.41 2.71
C GLU A 27 40.21 -16.52 3.45
N ARG A 28 39.76 -15.73 4.43
CA ARG A 28 40.62 -14.83 5.21
C ARG A 28 41.53 -15.57 6.17
N LEU A 29 41.08 -16.72 6.70
CA LEU A 29 41.90 -17.57 7.55
C LEU A 29 43.16 -18.09 6.85
N LYS A 30 43.19 -18.14 5.51
CA LYS A 30 44.37 -18.51 4.74
C LYS A 30 45.41 -17.38 4.65
N ALA A 31 44.97 -16.13 4.81
CA ALA A 31 45.82 -14.94 4.62
C ALA A 31 46.33 -14.36 5.94
N VAL A 32 45.53 -14.42 7.01
CA VAL A 32 45.86 -13.82 8.33
C VAL A 32 45.36 -14.69 9.48
N THR A 33 46.06 -14.64 10.61
CA THR A 33 45.66 -15.33 11.85
C THR A 33 44.68 -14.48 12.65
N PHE A 34 43.52 -15.04 12.98
CA PHE A 34 42.51 -14.39 13.84
C PHE A 34 42.58 -14.91 15.28
N SER A 35 42.20 -14.07 16.24
CA SER A 35 41.96 -14.48 17.62
C SER A 35 40.65 -15.28 17.75
N SER A 36 40.30 -15.67 18.99
CA SER A 36 38.96 -16.18 19.28
C SER A 36 37.88 -15.17 18.88
N ASN A 37 36.70 -15.69 18.55
CA ASN A 37 35.59 -14.83 18.14
C ASN A 37 35.06 -14.04 19.34
N LEU A 38 35.14 -12.71 19.26
CA LEU A 38 34.66 -11.80 20.31
C LEU A 38 33.13 -11.62 20.28
N TYR A 39 32.51 -11.73 19.10
CA TYR A 39 31.06 -11.53 18.92
C TYR A 39 30.48 -12.50 17.88
N LYS A 40 29.34 -13.11 18.17
CA LYS A 40 28.60 -13.90 17.17
C LYS A 40 27.90 -12.94 16.20
N ASP A 41 28.38 -12.93 14.97
CA ASP A 41 27.76 -12.19 13.87
C ASP A 41 26.57 -12.98 13.31
N SER A 42 25.46 -12.29 13.00
CA SER A 42 24.25 -12.89 12.44
C SER A 42 23.58 -11.88 11.53
N LEU A 43 23.16 -12.32 10.35
CA LEU A 43 22.49 -11.47 9.37
C LEU A 43 20.99 -11.40 9.70
N GLY A 44 20.53 -10.22 10.11
CA GLY A 44 19.11 -9.92 10.27
C GLY A 44 18.59 -9.07 9.11
N LEU A 45 17.34 -9.30 8.70
CA LEU A 45 16.64 -8.37 7.81
C LEU A 45 15.96 -7.30 8.65
N MET A 46 16.30 -6.04 8.39
CA MET A 46 15.59 -4.90 8.98
C MET A 46 14.60 -4.35 7.98
N PHE A 47 13.33 -4.31 8.37
CA PHE A 47 12.26 -3.66 7.61
C PHE A 47 11.69 -2.51 8.44
N ARG A 48 11.26 -1.45 7.75
CA ARG A 48 10.50 -0.37 8.37
C ARG A 48 9.13 -0.94 8.76
N THR A 49 8.75 -0.78 10.03
CA THR A 49 7.39 -1.06 10.49
C THR A 49 6.43 -0.20 9.67
N PRO A 50 5.44 -0.79 8.97
CA PRO A 50 4.44 0.00 8.27
C PRO A 50 3.66 0.79 9.31
N GLU A 51 3.58 2.10 9.13
CA GLU A 51 2.71 2.91 9.97
C GLU A 51 1.26 2.55 9.67
N GLY A 52 0.44 2.44 10.72
CA GLY A 52 -0.96 2.07 10.59
C GLY A 52 -1.73 3.16 9.86
N GLN A 53 -1.87 3.01 8.54
CA GLN A 53 -2.74 3.87 7.73
C GLN A 53 -4.20 3.54 8.09
N GLN A 54 -4.92 4.48 8.70
CA GLN A 54 -6.36 4.32 8.90
C GLN A 54 -7.07 4.45 7.56
N ASN A 55 -7.54 3.31 7.03
CA ASN A 55 -8.29 3.25 5.78
C ASN A 55 -9.78 3.42 6.05
N THR A 56 -10.19 4.59 6.54
CA THR A 56 -11.62 4.94 6.66
C THR A 56 -12.31 4.98 5.29
N ASP A 57 -11.53 5.20 4.24
CA ASP A 57 -12.03 5.36 2.87
C ASP A 57 -12.21 4.02 2.14
N ALA A 58 -11.61 2.93 2.64
CA ALA A 58 -11.79 1.58 2.07
C ALA A 58 -13.25 1.09 2.18
N LEU A 59 -14.02 1.60 3.14
CA LEU A 59 -15.44 1.26 3.27
C LEU A 59 -16.32 2.02 2.28
N LEU A 60 -15.87 3.19 1.81
CA LEU A 60 -16.59 4.02 0.86
C LEU A 60 -16.20 3.73 -0.60
N GLU A 61 -15.05 3.09 -0.81
CA GLU A 61 -14.53 2.66 -2.12
C GLU A 61 -15.56 1.91 -3.02
N PRO A 62 -16.38 0.96 -2.50
CA PRO A 62 -17.40 0.33 -3.34
C PRO A 62 -18.61 1.23 -3.64
N PHE A 63 -18.79 2.33 -2.89
CA PHE A 63 -19.96 3.21 -2.98
C PHE A 63 -19.71 4.51 -3.76
N THR A 64 -18.46 4.85 -4.09
CA THR A 64 -18.10 6.24 -4.43
C THR A 64 -18.78 6.77 -5.69
N ASN A 65 -18.74 6.02 -6.80
CA ASN A 65 -19.22 6.54 -8.09
C ASN A 65 -20.28 5.68 -8.74
N THR A 66 -20.01 4.39 -8.97
CA THR A 66 -20.94 3.54 -9.72
C THR A 66 -22.27 3.38 -8.99
N VAL A 67 -22.24 3.04 -7.70
CA VAL A 67 -23.46 2.83 -6.90
C VAL A 67 -24.23 4.14 -6.72
N SER A 68 -23.54 5.26 -6.45
CA SER A 68 -24.16 6.58 -6.32
C SER A 68 -24.90 7.00 -7.60
N ILE A 69 -24.28 6.81 -8.76
CA ILE A 69 -24.88 7.13 -10.07
C ILE A 69 -26.07 6.22 -10.36
N THR A 70 -25.95 4.90 -10.10
CA THR A 70 -27.05 3.95 -10.30
C THR A 70 -28.24 4.24 -9.38
N LEU A 71 -28.00 4.62 -8.13
CA LEU A 71 -29.07 4.96 -7.19
C LEU A 71 -29.79 6.24 -7.63
N SER A 72 -29.02 7.29 -7.99
CA SER A 72 -29.57 8.57 -8.45
C SER A 72 -30.40 8.42 -9.74
N SER A 73 -29.92 7.63 -10.70
CA SER A 73 -30.67 7.38 -11.95
C SER A 73 -31.98 6.63 -11.70
N PHE A 74 -31.96 5.62 -10.81
CA PHE A 74 -33.17 4.90 -10.42
C PHE A 74 -34.23 5.82 -9.81
N PHE A 75 -33.85 6.66 -8.84
CA PHE A 75 -34.78 7.63 -8.22
C PHE A 75 -35.35 8.62 -9.23
N THR A 76 -34.53 9.07 -10.18
CA THR A 76 -34.95 10.01 -11.22
C THR A 76 -35.99 9.38 -12.14
N ILE A 77 -35.77 8.15 -12.60
CA ILE A 77 -36.70 7.42 -13.48
C ILE A 77 -38.05 7.20 -12.78
N VAL A 78 -38.03 6.76 -11.52
CA VAL A 78 -39.27 6.54 -10.75
C VAL A 78 -40.06 7.85 -10.60
N SER A 79 -39.38 8.95 -10.31
CA SER A 79 -40.01 10.27 -10.12
C SER A 79 -40.68 10.77 -11.41
N ILE A 80 -40.00 10.64 -12.55
CA ILE A 80 -40.55 11.04 -13.86
C ILE A 80 -41.78 10.20 -14.21
N THR A 81 -41.72 8.90 -13.97
CA THR A 81 -42.82 7.96 -14.29
C THR A 81 -44.07 8.29 -13.48
N LEU A 82 -43.92 8.54 -12.18
CA LEU A 82 -45.02 8.95 -11.31
C LEU A 82 -45.62 10.29 -11.73
N SER A 83 -44.79 11.30 -11.99
CA SER A 83 -45.26 12.62 -12.44
C SER A 83 -46.05 12.54 -13.75
N SER A 84 -45.57 11.73 -14.69
CA SER A 84 -46.23 11.51 -15.99
C SER A 84 -47.59 10.81 -15.81
N PHE A 85 -47.67 9.84 -14.91
CA PHE A 85 -48.91 9.16 -14.56
C PHE A 85 -49.94 10.12 -13.97
N PHE A 86 -49.57 10.91 -12.96
CA PHE A 86 -50.45 11.89 -12.35
C PHE A 86 -50.95 12.95 -13.35
N THR A 87 -50.07 13.41 -14.24
CA THR A 87 -50.43 14.38 -15.28
C THR A 87 -51.45 13.78 -16.25
N THR A 88 -51.23 12.53 -16.67
CA THR A 88 -52.15 11.84 -17.59
C THR A 88 -53.53 11.65 -16.95
N VAL A 89 -53.59 11.22 -15.69
CA VAL A 89 -54.86 11.08 -14.94
C VAL A 89 -55.55 12.43 -14.76
N SER A 90 -54.81 13.49 -14.49
CA SER A 90 -55.38 14.84 -14.33
C SER A 90 -56.01 15.34 -15.64
N ILE A 91 -55.37 15.10 -16.77
CA ILE A 91 -55.88 15.49 -18.10
C ILE A 91 -57.16 14.71 -18.45
N THR A 92 -57.16 13.39 -18.26
CA THR A 92 -58.34 12.57 -18.61
C THR A 92 -59.57 12.94 -17.77
N LEU A 93 -59.39 13.24 -16.49
CA LEU A 93 -60.45 13.76 -15.62
C LEU A 93 -60.98 15.12 -16.11
N SER A 94 -60.08 16.03 -16.50
CA SER A 94 -60.46 17.34 -17.04
C SER A 94 -61.21 17.25 -18.38
N SER A 95 -60.86 16.30 -19.24
CA SER A 95 -61.59 16.09 -20.50
C SER A 95 -62.97 15.48 -20.27
N PHE A 96 -63.12 14.60 -19.29
CA PHE A 96 -64.42 13.99 -18.94
C PHE A 96 -65.38 15.01 -18.33
N SER A 97 -64.90 15.93 -17.47
CA SER A 97 -65.75 16.97 -16.89
C SER A 97 -66.30 17.94 -17.94
N HIS A 98 -65.50 18.29 -18.95
CA HIS A 98 -65.95 19.16 -20.04
C HIS A 98 -66.96 18.49 -20.99
N LEU A 99 -67.01 17.15 -21.06
CA LEU A 99 -67.95 16.43 -21.93
C LEU A 99 -69.35 16.30 -21.32
N ILE A 100 -69.46 16.42 -19.98
CA ILE A 100 -70.72 16.26 -19.23
C ILE A 100 -71.48 17.59 -19.05
N GLN A 101 -70.84 18.73 -19.32
CA GLN A 101 -71.44 20.07 -19.24
C GLN A 101 -72.00 20.50 -20.59
#